data_AF-A0A5B1BRK5-F1
#
_entry.id   AF-A0A5B1BRK5-F1
#
_cell.length_a   1.000
_cell.length_b   1.000
_cell.length_c   1.000
_cell.angle_alpha   90.00
_cell.angle_beta   90.00
_cell.angle_gamma   90.00
#
_symmetry.space_group_name_H-M   'P 1'
#
loop_
_entity.id
_entity.type
_entity.pdbx_description
1 polymer ?
#
loop_
_entity_poly.entity_id
_entity_poly.type
_entity_poly.pdbx_seq_one_letter_code
_entity_poly.pdbx_strand_id
1 'polypeptide(L)'
;MATKLPRLSVTPPSEEVLSWIEEVAALTYQAPAAATGALLAAMHDLGRSELRRIQLTEHEADCLADVLNGSVIALGPILGPIVYAEVSDAFHLAGDGISSYGAKHDIDQDALLAKLRGIGPSADLALRLAFARWWNMPDRKRDYRAVGLNIKSQQSITEID
;
A
#
# COMPACT_ATOMS: atom_id res chain seq x y z
N MET A 1 22.39 -15.82 18.39
CA MET A 1 22.59 -14.47 18.95
C MET A 1 21.33 -13.66 18.68
N ALA A 2 20.64 -13.17 19.71
CA ALA A 2 19.51 -12.27 19.51
C ALA A 2 20.06 -10.92 19.02
N THR A 3 19.74 -10.55 17.78
CA THR A 3 20.10 -9.23 17.24
C THR A 3 19.37 -8.18 18.06
N LYS A 4 20.11 -7.36 18.80
CA LYS A 4 19.53 -6.26 19.58
C LYS A 4 18.98 -5.21 18.60
N LEU A 5 17.66 -5.02 18.61
CA LEU A 5 17.04 -3.98 17.78
C LEU A 5 17.53 -2.59 18.21
N PRO A 6 17.76 -1.67 17.26
CA PRO A 6 18.15 -0.30 17.59
C PRO A 6 17.02 0.41 18.36
N ARG A 7 17.40 1.34 19.24
CA ARG A 7 16.42 2.24 19.87
C ARG A 7 16.06 3.35 18.90
N LEU A 8 14.75 3.57 18.73
CA LEU A 8 14.22 4.71 17.99
C LEU A 8 13.88 5.81 18.98
N SER A 9 14.40 7.03 18.74
CA SER A 9 14.02 8.23 19.46
C SER A 9 13.37 9.17 18.46
N VAL A 10 12.12 9.53 18.68
CA VAL A 10 11.33 10.36 17.77
C VAL A 10 10.70 11.51 18.54
N THR A 11 10.79 12.70 17.96
CA THR A 11 10.02 13.85 18.45
C THR A 11 8.60 13.73 17.89
N PRO A 12 7.55 13.83 18.71
CA PRO A 12 6.18 13.88 18.22
C PRO A 12 6.00 15.02 17.20
N PRO A 13 5.24 14.80 16.11
CA PRO A 13 5.09 15.80 15.06
C PRO A 13 4.24 17.01 15.48
N SER A 14 3.42 16.87 16.52
CA SER A 14 2.62 17.95 17.11
C SER A 14 2.30 17.67 18.57
N GLU A 15 1.91 18.72 19.31
CA GLU A 15 1.39 18.58 20.68
C GLU A 15 0.12 17.72 20.73
N GLU A 16 -0.74 17.82 19.72
CA GLU A 16 -1.95 17.00 19.58
C GLU A 16 -1.61 15.50 19.52
N VAL A 17 -0.62 15.10 18.72
CA VAL A 17 -0.19 13.70 18.63
C VAL A 17 0.43 13.23 19.94
N LEU A 18 1.18 14.08 20.64
CA LEU A 18 1.71 13.75 21.95
C LEU A 18 0.59 13.52 22.97
N SER A 19 -0.39 14.44 23.06
CA SER A 19 -1.55 14.32 23.96
C SER A 19 -2.32 13.03 23.69
N TRP A 20 -2.58 12.72 22.42
CA TRP A 20 -3.27 11.48 22.05
C TRP A 20 -2.49 10.22 22.47
N ILE A 21 -1.16 10.20 22.31
CA ILE A 21 -0.32 9.09 22.77
C ILE A 21 -0.40 8.93 24.29
N GLU A 22 -0.35 10.04 25.03
CA GLU A 22 -0.45 10.04 26.50
C GLU A 22 -1.82 9.51 26.97
N GLU A 23 -2.91 9.90 26.30
CA GLU A 23 -4.24 9.38 26.55
C GLU A 23 -4.32 7.86 26.31
N VAL A 24 -3.83 7.37 25.17
CA VAL A 24 -3.79 5.92 24.88
C VAL A 24 -2.95 5.18 25.91
N ALA A 25 -1.81 5.74 26.32
CA ALA A 25 -0.95 5.16 27.34
C ALA A 25 -1.69 5.03 28.69
N ALA A 26 -2.44 6.07 29.09
CA ALA A 26 -3.27 6.03 30.28
C ALA A 26 -4.39 4.97 30.19
N LEU A 27 -5.08 4.89 29.05
CA LEU A 27 -6.18 3.92 28.82
C LEU A 27 -5.69 2.46 28.80
N THR A 28 -4.45 2.23 28.36
CA THR A 28 -3.86 0.89 28.26
C THR A 28 -2.97 0.52 29.44
N TYR A 29 -2.84 1.41 30.44
CA TYR A 29 -1.96 1.25 31.61
C TYR A 29 -0.49 1.02 31.24
N GLN A 30 0.00 1.77 30.26
CA GLN A 30 1.38 1.69 29.75
C GLN A 30 2.11 3.03 29.90
N ALA A 31 3.44 2.99 29.84
CA ALA A 31 4.24 4.21 29.65
C ALA A 31 4.08 4.70 28.19
N PRO A 32 4.15 6.02 27.91
CA PRO A 32 3.96 6.57 26.56
C PRO A 32 4.84 5.90 25.50
N ALA A 33 6.11 5.65 25.80
CA ALA A 33 7.03 4.97 24.87
C ALA A 33 6.59 3.53 24.53
N ALA A 34 6.03 2.80 25.50
CA ALA A 34 5.53 1.44 25.28
C ALA A 34 4.24 1.46 24.46
N ALA A 35 3.32 2.38 24.76
CA ALA A 35 2.10 2.59 23.99
C ALA A 35 2.39 2.96 22.53
N THR A 36 3.34 3.88 22.29
CA THR A 36 3.80 4.22 20.93
C THR A 36 4.33 2.99 20.19
N GLY A 37 5.15 2.17 20.85
CA GLY A 37 5.64 0.92 20.25
C GLY A 37 4.52 -0.05 19.87
N ALA A 38 3.51 -0.19 20.74
CA ALA A 38 2.33 -1.01 20.48
C ALA A 38 1.47 -0.47 19.33
N LEU A 39 1.27 0.85 19.26
CA LEU A 39 0.55 1.52 18.17
C LEU A 39 1.24 1.31 16.82
N LEU A 40 2.57 1.44 16.76
CA LEU A 40 3.34 1.18 15.54
C LEU A 40 3.20 -0.28 15.07
N ALA A 41 3.24 -1.24 16.00
CA ALA A 41 3.01 -2.65 15.69
C ALA A 41 1.58 -2.88 15.18
N ALA A 42 0.58 -2.27 15.82
CA ALA A 42 -0.81 -2.36 15.39
C ALA A 42 -1.04 -1.75 14.00
N MET A 43 -0.42 -0.61 13.68
CA MET A 43 -0.46 0.00 12.35
C MET A 43 0.18 -0.90 11.29
N HIS A 44 1.32 -1.52 11.61
CA HIS A 44 1.97 -2.48 10.72
C HIS A 44 1.06 -3.68 10.41
N ASP A 45 0.41 -4.25 11.43
CA ASP A 45 -0.47 -5.39 11.27
C ASP A 45 -1.80 -5.04 10.58
N LEU A 46 -2.33 -3.84 10.84
CA LEU A 46 -3.48 -3.29 10.11
C LEU A 46 -3.14 -3.18 8.62
N GLY A 47 -2.00 -2.58 8.26
CA GLY A 47 -1.56 -2.47 6.87
C GLY A 47 -1.46 -3.84 6.20
N ARG A 48 -0.89 -4.84 6.87
CA ARG A 48 -0.85 -6.22 6.35
C ARG A 48 -2.24 -6.82 6.16
N SER A 49 -3.17 -6.54 7.07
CA SER A 49 -4.56 -6.99 6.95
C SER A 49 -5.26 -6.34 5.76
N GLU A 50 -5.08 -5.04 5.55
CA GLU A 50 -5.67 -4.35 4.39
C GLU A 50 -5.14 -4.89 3.06
N LEU A 51 -3.82 -5.10 2.94
CA LEU A 51 -3.21 -5.66 1.73
C LEU A 51 -3.76 -7.06 1.38
N ARG A 52 -4.14 -7.85 2.39
CA ARG A 52 -4.75 -9.17 2.17
C ARG A 52 -6.16 -9.10 1.59
N ARG A 53 -6.89 -8.01 1.87
CA ARG A 53 -8.26 -7.80 1.38
C ARG A 53 -8.28 -7.28 -0.05
N ILE A 54 -7.26 -6.53 -0.44
CA ILE A 54 -7.12 -6.04 -1.81
C ILE A 54 -6.75 -7.20 -2.72
N GLN A 55 -7.67 -7.56 -3.60
CA GLN A 55 -7.50 -8.68 -4.53
C GLN A 55 -7.04 -8.17 -5.90
N LEU A 56 -5.78 -8.39 -6.23
CA LEU A 56 -5.20 -8.03 -7.53
C LEU A 56 -4.85 -9.29 -8.33
N THR A 57 -4.93 -9.21 -9.65
CA THR A 57 -4.20 -10.15 -10.52
C THR A 57 -2.72 -9.75 -10.58
N GLU A 58 -1.88 -10.64 -11.13
CA GLU A 58 -0.46 -10.31 -11.33
C GLU A 58 -0.30 -9.14 -12.32
N HIS A 59 -1.11 -9.12 -13.38
CA HIS A 59 -1.15 -8.06 -14.38
C HIS A 59 -1.59 -6.71 -13.80
N GLU A 60 -2.59 -6.70 -12.92
CA GLU A 60 -2.99 -5.49 -12.21
C GLU A 60 -1.86 -4.98 -11.30
N ALA A 61 -1.15 -5.89 -10.62
CA ALA A 61 0.00 -5.52 -9.79
C ALA A 61 1.19 -5.01 -10.62
N ASP A 62 1.47 -5.59 -11.79
CA ASP A 62 2.47 -5.09 -12.75
C ASP A 62 2.10 -3.67 -13.21
N CYS A 63 0.82 -3.42 -13.54
CA CYS A 63 0.34 -2.10 -13.92
C CYS A 63 0.50 -1.07 -12.79
N LEU A 64 0.12 -1.43 -11.57
CA LEU A 64 0.27 -0.54 -10.41
C LEU A 64 1.75 -0.27 -10.11
N ALA A 65 2.62 -1.27 -10.23
CA ALA A 65 4.05 -1.08 -10.02
C ALA A 65 4.67 -0.10 -11.01
N ASP A 66 4.21 -0.14 -12.27
CA ASP A 66 4.63 0.74 -13.36
C ASP A 66 4.15 2.19 -13.13
N VAL A 67 2.87 2.38 -12.80
CA VAL A 67 2.30 3.70 -12.52
C VAL A 67 2.90 4.33 -11.26
N LEU A 68 3.02 3.55 -10.18
CA LEU A 68 3.50 4.05 -8.88
C LEU A 68 5.05 4.15 -8.82
N ASN A 69 5.73 3.89 -9.95
CA ASN A 69 7.17 4.05 -10.03
C ASN A 69 7.54 5.53 -9.96
N GLY A 70 8.32 5.91 -8.95
CA GLY A 70 8.70 7.31 -8.73
C GLY A 70 7.63 8.15 -8.02
N SER A 71 6.48 7.58 -7.65
CA SER A 71 5.54 8.24 -6.74
C SER A 71 6.24 8.53 -5.41
N VAL A 72 6.33 9.81 -5.06
CA VAL A 72 6.94 10.24 -3.80
C VAL A 72 6.01 9.80 -2.67
N ILE A 73 6.46 8.87 -1.82
CA ILE A 73 5.78 8.61 -0.55
C ILE A 73 6.06 9.78 0.39
N ALA A 74 5.27 10.84 0.25
CA ALA A 74 5.14 11.82 1.32
C ALA A 74 4.28 11.19 2.43
N LEU A 75 4.92 10.79 3.53
CA LEU A 75 4.23 10.43 4.77
C LEU A 75 3.77 11.74 5.45
N GLY A 76 2.70 12.33 4.93
CA GLY A 76 1.99 13.48 5.51
C GLY A 76 0.55 13.11 5.91
N PRO A 77 -0.30 14.09 6.26
CA PRO A 77 -1.73 13.85 6.46
C PRO A 77 -2.30 13.14 5.22
N ILE A 78 -2.87 11.95 5.40
CA ILE A 78 -3.39 11.13 4.29
C ILE A 78 -4.74 11.72 3.88
N LEU A 79 -4.70 12.60 2.89
CA LEU A 79 -5.88 13.24 2.31
C LEU A 79 -6.36 12.42 1.10
N GLY A 80 -7.11 11.35 1.37
CA GLY A 80 -7.86 10.62 0.33
C GLY A 80 -7.11 9.50 -0.42
N PRO A 81 -7.74 8.90 -1.45
CA PRO A 81 -7.24 7.74 -2.18
C PRO A 81 -6.22 8.16 -3.24
N ILE A 82 -4.99 8.44 -2.80
CA ILE A 82 -3.88 8.90 -3.66
C ILE A 82 -3.58 7.89 -4.77
N VAL A 83 -3.57 6.59 -4.48
CA VAL A 83 -3.32 5.54 -5.48
C VAL A 83 -4.36 5.58 -6.58
N TYR A 84 -5.65 5.76 -6.24
CA TYR A 84 -6.69 5.92 -7.24
C TYR A 84 -6.45 7.15 -8.12
N ALA A 85 -6.12 8.29 -7.52
CA ALA A 85 -5.88 9.53 -8.25
C ALA A 85 -4.69 9.38 -9.22
N GLU A 86 -3.55 8.86 -8.74
CA GLU A 86 -2.36 8.64 -9.57
C GLU A 86 -2.63 7.66 -10.73
N VAL A 87 -3.37 6.58 -10.48
CA VAL A 87 -3.71 5.59 -11.52
C VAL A 87 -4.72 6.13 -12.51
N SER A 88 -5.75 6.83 -12.03
CA SER A 88 -6.75 7.49 -12.88
C SER A 88 -6.08 8.52 -13.80
N ASP A 89 -5.18 9.35 -13.27
CA ASP A 89 -4.46 10.35 -14.05
C ASP A 89 -3.53 9.69 -15.07
N ALA A 90 -2.80 8.64 -14.68
CA ALA A 90 -1.93 7.90 -15.58
C ALA A 90 -2.71 7.25 -16.74
N PHE A 91 -3.88 6.67 -16.46
CA PHE A 91 -4.74 6.08 -17.48
C PHE A 91 -5.29 7.14 -18.42
N HIS A 92 -5.76 8.27 -17.87
CA HIS A 92 -6.24 9.40 -18.66
C HIS A 92 -5.16 9.96 -19.59
N LEU A 93 -3.93 10.13 -19.09
CA LEU A 93 -2.79 10.66 -19.87
C LEU A 93 -2.31 9.69 -20.96
N ALA A 94 -2.38 8.38 -20.73
CA ALA A 94 -2.00 7.37 -21.72
C ALA A 94 -3.02 7.25 -22.87
N GLY A 95 -4.29 7.62 -22.61
CA GLY A 95 -5.39 7.53 -23.57
C GLY A 95 -5.74 6.09 -23.96
N ASP A 96 -6.59 5.97 -24.99
CA ASP A 96 -7.04 4.68 -25.52
C ASP A 96 -6.13 4.16 -26.64
N GLY A 97 -5.96 2.83 -26.72
CA GLY A 97 -5.25 2.15 -27.82
C GLY A 97 -4.02 1.33 -27.37
N ILE A 98 -3.09 1.07 -28.31
CA ILE A 98 -1.94 0.16 -28.10
C ILE A 98 -0.99 0.66 -26.99
N SER A 99 -0.94 1.98 -26.76
CA SER A 99 -0.15 2.60 -25.70
C SER A 99 -0.86 2.68 -24.34
N SER A 100 -2.13 2.27 -24.26
CA SER A 100 -2.86 2.28 -23.00
C SER A 100 -2.27 1.27 -22.00
N TYR A 101 -2.41 1.55 -20.70
CA TYR A 101 -2.01 0.58 -19.67
C TYR A 101 -2.82 -0.71 -19.74
N GLY A 102 -4.08 -0.65 -20.16
CA GLY A 102 -4.93 -1.81 -20.39
C GLY A 102 -4.34 -2.76 -21.43
N ALA A 103 -3.91 -2.22 -22.58
CA ALA A 103 -3.25 -3.00 -23.62
C ALA A 103 -1.85 -3.48 -23.21
N LYS A 104 -1.06 -2.62 -22.53
CA LYS A 104 0.31 -2.94 -22.10
C LYS A 104 0.36 -4.08 -21.09
N HIS A 105 -0.56 -4.10 -20.14
CA HIS A 105 -0.56 -5.04 -19.01
C HIS A 105 -1.65 -6.10 -19.11
N ASP A 106 -2.49 -6.08 -20.16
CA ASP A 106 -3.61 -7.02 -20.32
C ASP A 106 -4.57 -6.99 -19.11
N ILE A 107 -5.13 -5.79 -18.86
CA ILE A 107 -6.07 -5.52 -17.76
C ILE A 107 -7.30 -4.72 -18.21
N ASP A 108 -8.39 -4.89 -17.46
CA ASP A 108 -9.54 -3.98 -17.49
C ASP A 108 -9.26 -2.78 -16.58
N GLN A 109 -9.03 -1.61 -17.20
CA GLN A 109 -8.70 -0.38 -16.49
C GLN A 109 -9.86 0.12 -15.61
N ASP A 110 -11.10 0.00 -16.09
CA ASP A 110 -12.29 0.47 -15.35
C ASP A 110 -12.54 -0.41 -14.13
N ALA A 111 -12.38 -1.72 -14.27
CA ALA A 111 -12.48 -2.66 -13.15
C ALA A 111 -11.39 -2.39 -12.10
N LEU A 112 -10.16 -2.10 -12.51
CA LEU A 112 -9.08 -1.74 -11.59
C LEU A 112 -9.37 -0.40 -10.88
N LEU A 113 -9.80 0.63 -11.61
CA LEU A 113 -10.17 1.92 -11.02
C LEU A 113 -11.33 1.78 -10.03
N ALA A 114 -12.34 0.96 -10.34
CA ALA A 114 -13.45 0.68 -9.44
C ALA A 114 -12.98 0.03 -8.13
N LYS A 115 -12.03 -0.92 -8.20
CA LYS A 115 -11.40 -1.52 -7.00
C LYS A 115 -10.67 -0.46 -6.18
N LEU A 116 -9.82 0.35 -6.81
CA LEU A 116 -9.00 1.36 -6.12
C LEU A 116 -9.84 2.47 -5.50
N ARG A 117 -10.94 2.87 -6.16
CA ARG A 117 -11.86 3.88 -5.63
C ARG A 117 -12.54 3.44 -4.33
N GLY A 118 -12.71 2.13 -4.15
CA GLY A 118 -13.35 1.55 -2.97
C GLY A 118 -12.44 1.36 -1.76
N ILE A 119 -11.13 1.60 -1.87
CA ILE A 119 -10.21 1.35 -0.76
C ILE A 119 -10.21 2.53 0.24
N GLY A 120 -10.12 2.20 1.52
CA GLY A 120 -9.98 3.20 2.58
C GLY A 120 -8.55 3.78 2.67
N PRO A 121 -8.36 4.86 3.44
CA PRO A 121 -7.06 5.54 3.56
C PRO A 121 -5.94 4.63 4.12
N SER A 122 -6.27 3.69 5.01
CA SER A 122 -5.30 2.72 5.52
C SER A 122 -4.81 1.74 4.45
N ALA A 123 -5.72 1.29 3.58
CA ALA A 123 -5.41 0.39 2.48
C ALA A 123 -4.59 1.11 1.39
N ASP A 124 -4.92 2.38 1.10
CA ASP A 124 -4.13 3.25 0.21
C ASP A 124 -2.68 3.39 0.69
N LEU A 125 -2.47 3.76 1.96
CA LEU A 125 -1.13 3.87 2.53
C LEU A 125 -0.39 2.53 2.46
N ALA A 126 -1.07 1.43 2.80
CA ALA A 126 -0.47 0.11 2.78
C ALA A 126 -0.02 -0.29 1.37
N LEU A 127 -0.82 -0.01 0.33
CA LEU A 127 -0.47 -0.24 -1.07
C LEU A 127 0.79 0.55 -1.48
N ARG A 128 0.84 1.86 -1.18
CA ARG A 128 2.00 2.69 -1.50
C ARG A 128 3.27 2.16 -0.84
N LEU A 129 3.20 1.85 0.46
CA LEU A 129 4.32 1.26 1.18
C LEU A 129 4.75 -0.10 0.61
N ALA A 130 3.80 -0.94 0.20
CA ALA A 130 4.10 -2.23 -0.42
C ALA A 130 4.85 -2.08 -1.74
N PHE A 131 4.38 -1.21 -2.65
CA PHE A 131 5.05 -0.98 -3.93
C PHE A 131 6.40 -0.27 -3.79
N ALA A 132 6.53 0.70 -2.88
CA ALA A 132 7.85 1.28 -2.61
C ALA A 132 8.81 0.26 -2.01
N ARG A 133 8.34 -0.61 -1.11
CA ARG A 133 9.17 -1.71 -0.60
C ARG A 133 9.62 -2.62 -1.73
N TRP A 134 8.73 -2.98 -2.66
CA TRP A 134 9.03 -3.84 -3.81
C TRP A 134 10.08 -3.19 -4.72
N TRP A 135 9.92 -1.90 -5.04
CA TRP A 135 10.88 -1.13 -5.86
C TRP A 135 12.29 -1.06 -5.25
N ASN A 136 12.38 -1.08 -3.92
CA ASN A 136 13.65 -1.03 -3.17
C ASN A 136 14.24 -2.43 -2.86
N MET A 137 13.65 -3.53 -3.37
CA MET A 137 14.25 -4.86 -3.21
C MET A 137 15.44 -5.06 -4.17
N PRO A 138 16.60 -5.54 -3.69
CA PRO A 138 17.79 -5.77 -4.53
C PRO A 138 17.55 -6.71 -5.72
N ASP A 139 16.79 -7.79 -5.50
CA ASP A 139 16.47 -8.81 -6.50
C ASP A 139 14.96 -8.83 -6.79
N ARG A 140 14.35 -7.66 -7.04
CA ARG A 140 12.90 -7.58 -7.27
C ARG A 140 12.50 -8.52 -8.42
N LYS A 141 11.63 -9.47 -8.09
CA LYS A 141 10.95 -10.36 -9.05
C LYS A 141 9.49 -9.93 -9.14
N ARG A 142 8.75 -10.43 -10.14
CA ARG A 142 7.27 -10.33 -10.19
C ARG A 142 6.60 -11.22 -9.13
N ASP A 143 7.08 -11.11 -7.89
CA ASP A 143 6.48 -11.76 -6.72
C ASP A 143 6.07 -10.68 -5.72
N TYR A 144 4.89 -10.13 -5.97
CA TYR A 144 4.27 -9.12 -5.13
C TYR A 144 3.81 -9.67 -3.76
N ARG A 145 3.76 -11.00 -3.58
CA ARG A 145 3.44 -11.61 -2.29
C ARG A 145 4.54 -11.35 -1.26
N ALA A 146 5.79 -11.16 -1.70
CA ALA A 146 6.92 -10.79 -0.85
C ALA A 146 6.72 -9.44 -0.11
N VAL A 147 5.89 -8.54 -0.66
CA VAL A 147 5.49 -7.28 -0.02
C VAL A 147 4.11 -7.34 0.65
N GLY A 148 3.49 -8.51 0.69
CA GLY A 148 2.23 -8.75 1.40
C GLY A 148 0.97 -8.56 0.57
N LEU A 149 1.08 -8.31 -0.74
CA LEU A 149 -0.07 -8.23 -1.64
C LEU A 149 -0.73 -9.58 -1.83
N ASN A 150 -2.06 -9.59 -1.90
CA ASN A 150 -2.82 -10.78 -2.23
C ASN A 150 -3.05 -10.87 -3.75
N ILE A 151 -2.23 -11.69 -4.40
CA ILE A 151 -2.28 -11.91 -5.84
C ILE A 151 -3.14 -13.14 -6.14
N LYS A 152 -4.24 -12.94 -6.86
CA LYS A 152 -5.07 -13.98 -7.44
C LYS A 152 -4.34 -14.62 -8.62
N SER A 153 -4.31 -15.95 -8.64
CA SER A 153 -3.97 -16.71 -9.84
C SER A 153 -5.04 -16.45 -10.89
N GLN A 154 -4.62 -16.04 -12.09
CA GLN A 154 -5.50 -15.89 -13.25
C GLN A 154 -6.06 -17.28 -13.58
N GLN A 155 -7.38 -17.46 -13.51
CA GLN A 155 -8.00 -18.60 -14.17
C GLN A 155 -8.05 -18.25 -15.64
N SER A 156 -7.27 -18.96 -16.45
CA SER A 156 -7.37 -18.92 -17.90
C SER A 156 -8.82 -19.23 -18.25
N ILE A 157 -9.53 -18.28 -18.86
CA ILE A 157 -10.78 -18.59 -19.55
C ILE A 157 -10.32 -19.40 -20.76
N THR A 158 -10.31 -20.73 -20.64
CA THR A 158 -10.27 -21.60 -21.81
C THR A 158 -11.62 -21.40 -22.48
N GLU A 159 -11.65 -20.59 -23.53
CA GLU A 159 -12.78 -20.59 -24.46
C GLU A 159 -13.02 -22.03 -24.89
N ILE A 160 -14.21 -22.53 -24.59
CA ILE A 160 -14.73 -23.78 -25.15
C ILE A 160 -15.19 -23.42 -26.55
N ASP A 161 -14.65 -24.15 -27.54
CA ASP A 161 -14.91 -24.09 -28.98
C ASP A 161 -16.39 -23.86 -29.37
#